data_AF-A0A392SZZ4-F1
#
_entry.id   AF-A0A392SZZ4-F1
#
_cell.length_a   1.000
_cell.length_b   1.000
_cell.length_c   1.000
_cell.angle_alpha   90.00
_cell.angle_beta   90.00
_cell.angle_gamma   90.00
#
_symmetry.space_group_name_H-M   'P 1'
#
loop_
_entity.id
_entity.type
_entity.pdbx_description
1 polymer ?
#
loop_
_entity_poly.entity_id
_entity_poly.type
_entity_poly.pdbx_seq_one_letter_code
_entity_poly.pdbx_strand_id
1 'polypeptide(L)' 'MITELHLTRVIIELDAAKIVSAVKKKVFPRNQWGKLTQRCARALDDESTISISWVRREGNEAAHVLARWVVSEPN' A
#
# COMPACT_ATOMS: atom_id res chain seq x y z
N MET A 1 14.78 5.45 -4.85
CA MET A 1 14.30 4.45 -3.87
C MET A 1 14.24 3.03 -4.43
N ILE A 2 13.40 2.71 -5.43
CA ILE A 2 13.34 1.33 -5.99
C ILE A 2 14.59 1.00 -6.81
N THR A 3 15.05 1.95 -7.62
CA THR A 3 16.32 1.88 -8.35
C THR A 3 17.54 1.81 -7.44
N GLU A 4 17.51 2.49 -6.30
CA GLU A 4 18.58 2.47 -5.29
C GLU A 4 18.68 1.11 -4.59
N LEU A 5 17.55 0.46 -4.35
CA LEU A 5 17.48 -0.90 -3.80
C LEU A 5 17.69 -1.99 -4.86
N HIS A 6 17.97 -1.62 -6.12
CA HIS A 6 18.15 -2.53 -7.26
C HIS A 6 16.99 -3.52 -7.43
N LEU A 7 15.77 -3.12 -7.06
CA LEU A 7 14.59 -3.96 -7.16
C LEU A 7 14.03 -3.91 -8.58
N THR A 8 13.95 -5.07 -9.22
CA THR A 8 13.41 -5.21 -10.60
C THR A 8 11.89 -5.37 -10.62
N ARG A 9 11.30 -5.82 -9.50
CA ARG A 9 9.86 -5.96 -9.34
C ARG A 9 9.48 -5.81 -7.87
N VAL A 10 8.43 -5.04 -7.60
CA VAL A 10 7.92 -4.83 -6.25
C VAL A 10 6.46 -5.26 -6.20
N ILE A 11 6.11 -6.07 -5.20
CA ILE A 11 4.73 -6.44 -4.91
C ILE A 11 4.40 -5.86 -3.52
N ILE A 12 3.45 -4.94 -3.49
CA ILE A 12 2.96 -4.35 -2.25
C ILE A 12 1.76 -5.17 -1.80
N GLU A 13 1.89 -5.82 -0.65
CA GLU A 13 0.84 -6.63 -0.04
C GLU A 13 0.17 -5.86 1.09
N LEU A 14 -1.17 -5.83 1.08
CA LEU A 14 -1.98 -5.10 2.06
C LEU A 14 -3.19 -5.92 2.52
N ASP A 15 -3.53 -5.85 3.81
CA ASP A 15 -4.74 -6.47 4.37
C ASP A 15 -6.00 -5.61 4.16
N ALA A 16 -5.84 -4.34 3.74
CA ALA A 16 -6.93 -3.40 3.50
C ALA A 16 -7.55 -3.55 2.10
N ALA A 17 -8.51 -4.48 1.95
CA ALA A 17 -9.21 -4.75 0.69
C ALA A 17 -9.78 -3.51 -0.02
N LYS A 18 -10.30 -2.54 0.76
CA LYS A 18 -10.87 -1.29 0.23
C LYS A 18 -9.81 -0.44 -0.50
N ILE A 19 -8.60 -0.36 0.03
CA ILE A 19 -7.50 0.42 -0.55
C ILE A 19 -6.99 -0.29 -1.81
N VAL A 20 -6.72 -1.60 -1.72
CA VAL A 20 -6.28 -2.39 -2.88
C VAL A 20 -7.29 -2.28 -4.03
N SER A 21 -8.58 -2.38 -3.73
CA SER A 21 -9.64 -2.24 -4.74
C SER A 21 -9.71 -0.84 -5.32
N ALA A 22 -9.55 0.21 -4.51
CA ALA A 22 -9.54 1.60 -4.98
C ALA A 22 -8.37 1.86 -5.94
N VAL A 23 -7.18 1.34 -5.64
CA VAL A 23 -6.00 1.43 -6.51
C VAL A 23 -6.23 0.66 -7.82
N LYS A 24 -6.67 -0.60 -7.75
CA LYS A 24 -6.87 -1.44 -8.94
C LYS A 24 -7.98 -0.92 -9.86
N LYS A 25 -9.09 -0.45 -9.29
CA LYS A 25 -10.23 0.06 -10.06
C LYS A 25 -10.09 1.54 -10.44
N LYS A 26 -9.08 2.23 -9.90
CA LYS A 26 -8.90 3.69 -10.01
C LYS A 26 -10.14 4.48 -9.55
N VAL A 27 -10.88 3.93 -8.59
CA VAL A 27 -12.07 4.56 -7.99
C VAL A 27 -11.70 5.04 -6.59
N PHE A 28 -11.67 6.35 -6.41
CA PHE A 28 -11.24 6.98 -5.16
C PHE A 28 -12.37 7.84 -4.58
N PRO A 29 -12.73 7.66 -3.30
CA PRO A 29 -13.67 8.54 -2.63
C PRO A 29 -13.06 9.94 -2.39
N ARG A 30 -13.91 10.97 -2.32
CA ARG A 30 -13.49 12.37 -2.07
C ARG A 30 -13.16 12.67 -0.59
N ASN A 31 -12.58 11.71 0.11
CA ASN A 31 -12.12 11.87 1.50
C ASN A 31 -10.59 11.86 1.58
N GLN A 32 -10.04 12.05 2.79
CA GLN A 32 -8.59 12.16 2.99
C GLN A 32 -7.84 10.90 2.55
N TRP A 33 -8.30 9.71 2.95
CA TRP A 33 -7.64 8.46 2.55
C TRP A 33 -7.78 8.19 1.05
N GLY A 34 -8.88 8.59 0.42
CA GLY A 34 -9.08 8.46 -1.03
C GLY A 34 -8.13 9.35 -1.82
N LYS A 35 -7.91 10.61 -1.40
CA LYS A 35 -6.90 11.50 -1.99
C LYS A 35 -5.48 10.93 -1.84
N LEU A 36 -5.15 10.38 -0.67
CA LEU A 36 -3.86 9.72 -0.44
C LEU A 36 -3.69 8.51 -1.36
N THR A 37 -4.70 7.64 -1.42
CA THR A 37 -4.71 6.45 -2.27
C THR A 37 -4.58 6.81 -3.75
N GLN A 38 -5.20 7.91 -4.19
CA GLN A 38 -5.06 8.42 -5.55
C GLN A 38 -3.62 8.85 -5.86
N ARG A 39 -2.94 9.52 -4.93
CA ARG A 39 -1.53 9.90 -5.11
C ARG A 39 -0.63 8.66 -5.20
N CYS A 40 -0.84 7.68 -4.33
CA CYS A 40 -0.13 6.40 -4.40
C CYS A 40 -0.39 5.68 -5.73
N ALA A 41 -1.64 5.64 -6.18
CA ALA A 41 -2.02 4.98 -7.42
C ALA A 41 -1.36 5.61 -8.67
N ARG A 42 -1.08 6.92 -8.65
CA ARG A 42 -0.31 7.60 -9.71
C ARG A 42 1.16 7.20 -9.69
N ALA A 43 1.78 7.20 -8.52
CA ALA A 43 3.17 6.75 -8.38
C ALA A 43 3.36 5.27 -8.77
N LEU A 44 2.33 4.45 -8.54
CA LEU A 44 2.27 3.05 -9.00
C LEU A 44 2.13 2.91 -10.52
N ASP A 45 1.46 3.86 -11.19
CA ASP A 45 1.31 3.82 -12.66
C ASP A 45 2.57 4.28 -13.39
N ASP A 46 3.30 5.23 -12.81
CA ASP A 46 4.57 5.71 -13.37
C ASP A 46 5.65 4.60 -13.38
N GLU A 47 5.52 3.62 -12.48
CA GLU A 47 6.48 2.52 -12.30
C GLU A 47 5.81 1.16 -12.58
N SER A 48 5.89 0.71 -13.84
CA SER A 48 5.28 -0.55 -14.32
C SER A 48 5.78 -1.83 -13.63
N THR A 49 6.83 -1.72 -12.81
CA THR A 49 7.43 -2.82 -12.03
C THR A 49 6.76 -3.04 -10.67
N ILE A 50 5.88 -2.12 -10.25
CA ILE A 50 5.22 -2.17 -8.96
C ILE A 50 3.79 -2.68 -9.12
N SER A 51 3.41 -3.67 -8.32
CA SER A 51 2.06 -4.21 -8.28
C SER A 51 1.50 -4.22 -6.86
N ILE A 52 0.18 -4.24 -6.72
CA ILE A 52 -0.51 -4.27 -5.43
C ILE A 52 -1.38 -5.52 -5.33
N SER A 53 -1.27 -6.24 -4.22
CA SER A 53 -2.05 -7.43 -3.92
C SER A 53 -2.74 -7.32 -2.56
N TRP A 54 -3.92 -7.94 -2.48
CA TRP A 54 -4.62 -8.08 -1.21
C TRP A 54 -4.23 -9.41 -0.58
N VAL A 55 -3.84 -9.38 0.69
CA VAL A 55 -3.52 -10.57 1.48
C VAL A 55 -4.41 -10.61 2.72
N ARG A 56 -4.61 -11.81 3.29
CA ARG A 56 -5.27 -11.92 4.59
C ARG A 56 -4.39 -11.27 5.65
N ARG A 57 -4.99 -10.79 6.75
CA ARG A 57 -4.24 -10.19 7.86
C ARG A 57 -3.20 -11.14 8.45
N GLU A 58 -3.47 -12.44 8.46
CA GLU A 58 -2.48 -13.47 8.85
C GLU A 58 -1.20 -13.38 8.00
N GLY A 59 -1.33 -13.10 6.70
CA GLY A 59 -0.19 -12.90 5.79
C GLY A 59 0.48 -11.53 5.92
N ASN A 60 -0.12 -10.59 6.65
CA ASN A 60 0.41 -9.25 6.89
C ASN A 60 0.71 -9.00 8.39
N GLU A 61 1.03 -10.06 9.14
CA GLU A 61 1.22 -9.98 10.59
C GLU A 61 2.36 -9.05 10.97
N ALA A 62 3.49 -9.10 10.27
CA ALA A 62 4.64 -8.24 10.54
C ALA A 62 4.26 -6.74 10.47
N ALA A 63 3.61 -6.31 9.38
CA ALA A 63 3.18 -4.92 9.25
C ALA A 63 2.07 -4.57 10.25
N HIS A 64 1.19 -5.52 10.56
CA HIS A 64 0.14 -5.32 11.58
C HIS A 64 0.75 -5.08 12.97
N VAL A 65 1.75 -5.87 13.37
CA VAL A 65 2.45 -5.72 14.64
C VAL A 65 3.18 -4.38 14.71
N LEU A 66 3.92 -4.03 13.66
CA LEU A 66 4.61 -2.73 13.58
C LEU A 66 3.64 -1.54 13.69
N ALA A 67 2.50 -1.60 12.99
CA ALA A 67 1.48 -0.56 13.07
C ALA A 67 0.87 -0.44 14.48
N ARG A 68 0.64 -1.55 15.18
CA ARG A 68 0.21 -1.51 16.58
C ARG A 68 1.27 -0.92 17.50
N TRP A 69 2.54 -1.21 17.23
CA TRP A 69 3.65 -0.75 18.07
C TRP A 69 3.75 0.78 18.08
N VAL A 70 3.56 1.41 16.91
CA VAL A 70 3.49 2.87 16.79
C VAL A 70 2.31 3.48 17.57
N VAL A 71 1.23 2.73 17.78
CA VAL A 71 0.09 3.20 18.61
C VAL A 71 0.42 3.12 20.10
N SER A 72 1.18 2.10 20.53
CA SER A 72 1.57 1.92 21.95
C SER A 72 2.72 2.82 22.36
N GLU A 73 3.69 3.06 21.47
CA GLU A 73 4.81 3.97 21.68
C GLU A 73 4.84 4.99 20.54
N PRO A 74 3.99 6.03 20.61
CA PRO A 74 4.13 7.18 19.72
C PRO A 74 5.40 7.94 20.12
N ASN A 75 6.39 7.97 19.23
CA ASN A 75 7.63 8.75 19.37
C ASN A 75 7.36 10.23 19.68
#